data_AF-A0A3D2JV16-F1
#
_entry.id   AF-A0A3D2JV16-F1
#
_cell.length_a   1.000
_cell.length_b   1.000
_cell.length_c   1.000
_cell.angle_alpha   90.00
_cell.angle_beta   90.00
_cell.angle_gamma   90.00
#
_symmetry.space_group_name_H-M   'P 1'
#
loop_
_entity.id
_entity.type
_entity.pdbx_description
1 polymer ?
#
loop_
_entity_poly.entity_id
_entity_poly.type
_entity_poly.pdbx_seq_one_letter_code
_entity_poly.pdbx_strand_id
1 'polypeptide(L)'
;MSAFNVEDMDGNGALSMVEFNSQLASVVAMLRRGINLQDTRGAIYLDGLMLAPELDHESSKENISQLIVIRRYSLAESVGELQFSTNLFGESSDEKLLKIRASKKSKSLSQEFKLTPENPSEKLEETLS
;
A
#
# COMPACT_ATOMS: atom_id res chain seq x y z
N MET A 1 -1.06 -16.24 -4.13
CA MET A 1 0.14 -15.42 -4.38
C MET A 1 -0.12 -14.00 -3.90
N SER A 2 0.93 -13.33 -3.40
CA SER A 2 0.87 -11.95 -2.93
C SER A 2 0.48 -10.98 -4.05
N ALA A 3 -0.07 -9.81 -3.70
CA ALA A 3 -0.31 -8.70 -4.63
C ALA A 3 0.99 -8.18 -5.29
N PHE A 4 2.13 -8.50 -4.68
CA PHE A 4 3.45 -8.23 -5.24
C PHE A 4 3.93 -9.47 -5.98
N ASN A 5 4.12 -9.34 -7.29
CA ASN A 5 4.73 -10.38 -8.12
C ASN A 5 6.25 -10.41 -7.90
N VAL A 6 6.66 -10.74 -6.67
CA VAL A 6 8.06 -10.93 -6.27
C VAL A 6 8.37 -12.41 -6.38
N GLU A 7 9.42 -12.74 -7.12
CA GLU A 7 9.85 -14.11 -7.32
C GLU A 7 10.59 -14.61 -6.08
N ASP A 8 10.16 -15.77 -5.57
CA ASP A 8 10.94 -16.60 -4.65
C ASP A 8 12.05 -17.26 -5.46
N MET A 9 13.27 -16.71 -5.37
CA MET A 9 14.37 -17.03 -6.29
C MET A 9 15.06 -18.33 -5.91
N ASP A 10 15.07 -18.68 -4.62
CA ASP A 10 15.64 -19.93 -4.13
C ASP A 10 14.60 -21.05 -3.97
N GLY A 11 13.31 -20.74 -4.14
CA GLY A 11 12.20 -21.69 -4.14
C GLY A 11 11.88 -22.25 -2.76
N ASN A 12 12.29 -21.57 -1.70
CA ASN A 12 12.13 -22.06 -0.32
C ASN A 12 10.73 -21.80 0.26
N GLY A 13 9.85 -21.13 -0.50
CA GLY A 13 8.48 -20.80 -0.15
C GLY A 13 8.31 -19.50 0.64
N ALA A 14 9.39 -18.73 0.84
CA ALA A 14 9.39 -17.49 1.62
C ALA A 14 10.24 -16.42 0.95
N LEU A 15 9.88 -15.15 1.15
CA LEU A 15 10.64 -14.03 0.62
C LEU A 15 11.69 -13.57 1.64
N SER A 16 12.98 -13.71 1.30
CA SER A 16 14.08 -13.17 2.10
C SER A 16 14.32 -11.68 1.85
N MET A 17 15.04 -11.03 2.76
CA MET A 17 15.49 -9.64 2.57
C MET A 17 16.36 -9.46 1.32
N VAL A 18 17.18 -10.47 0.96
CA VAL A 18 18.05 -10.42 -0.23
C VAL A 18 17.21 -10.42 -1.51
N GLU A 19 16.21 -11.30 -1.60
CA GLU A 19 15.31 -11.39 -2.74
C GLU A 19 14.39 -10.17 -2.86
N PHE A 20 13.93 -9.64 -1.73
CA PHE A 20 13.16 -8.39 -1.74
C PHE A 20 14.00 -7.22 -2.24
N ASN A 21 15.24 -7.09 -1.77
CA ASN A 21 16.13 -6.01 -2.19
C ASN A 21 16.52 -6.12 -3.67
N SER A 22 16.71 -7.33 -4.21
CA SER A 22 17.01 -7.52 -5.64
C SER A 22 15.83 -7.12 -6.54
N GLN A 23 14.60 -7.18 -6.03
CA GLN A 23 13.37 -6.86 -6.76
C GLN A 23 12.68 -5.56 -6.30
N LEU A 24 13.34 -4.77 -5.45
CA LEU A 24 12.78 -3.57 -4.82
C LEU A 24 12.21 -2.57 -5.84
N ALA A 25 12.91 -2.38 -6.96
CA ALA A 25 12.46 -1.49 -8.02
C ALA A 25 11.11 -1.94 -8.64
N SER A 26 10.90 -3.26 -8.78
CA SER A 26 9.65 -3.84 -9.26
C SER A 26 8.52 -3.60 -8.26
N VAL A 27 8.78 -3.85 -6.97
CA VAL A 27 7.82 -3.58 -5.88
C VAL A 27 7.41 -2.12 -5.85
N VAL A 28 8.38 -1.19 -5.93
CA VAL A 28 8.12 0.25 -6.01
C VAL A 28 7.27 0.61 -7.23
N ALA A 29 7.55 0.02 -8.40
CA ALA A 29 6.77 0.26 -9.60
C ALA A 29 5.33 -0.25 -9.48
N MET A 30 5.13 -1.44 -8.89
CA MET A 30 3.80 -1.99 -8.59
C MET A 30 3.03 -1.07 -7.64
N LEU A 31 3.65 -0.61 -6.55
CA LEU A 31 3.03 0.31 -5.60
C LEU A 31 2.64 1.65 -6.23
N ARG A 32 3.50 2.19 -7.12
CA ARG A 32 3.23 3.45 -7.81
C ARG A 32 2.06 3.37 -8.77
N ARG A 33 1.92 2.25 -9.49
CA ARG A 33 0.82 2.02 -10.44
C ARG A 33 -0.46 1.59 -9.75
N GLY A 34 -0.31 0.80 -8.69
CA GLY A 34 -1.40 0.06 -8.10
C GLY A 34 -2.12 0.78 -6.98
N ILE A 35 -1.58 1.88 -6.45
CA ILE A 35 -2.26 2.72 -5.46
C ILE A 35 -2.37 4.13 -6.03
N ASN A 36 -3.56 4.71 -5.98
CA ASN A 36 -3.83 6.06 -6.45
C ASN A 36 -4.58 6.88 -5.39
N LEU A 37 -4.24 8.16 -5.33
CA LEU A 37 -5.01 9.18 -4.62
C LEU A 37 -5.41 10.22 -5.65
N GLN A 38 -6.68 10.61 -5.67
CA GLN A 38 -7.19 11.62 -6.59
C GLN A 38 -8.15 12.57 -5.88
N ASP A 39 -8.33 13.75 -6.43
CA ASP A 39 -9.43 14.65 -6.10
C ASP A 39 -10.27 14.94 -7.35
N THR A 40 -11.21 15.89 -7.24
CA THR A 40 -12.07 16.31 -8.35
C THR A 40 -11.32 16.91 -9.56
N ARG A 41 -10.05 17.28 -9.40
CA ARG A 41 -9.18 17.82 -10.46
C ARG A 41 -8.29 16.75 -11.09
N GLY A 42 -8.20 15.56 -10.48
CA GLY A 42 -7.49 14.41 -11.01
C GLY A 42 -6.52 13.77 -10.02
N ALA A 43 -5.59 12.98 -10.54
CA ALA A 43 -4.62 12.24 -9.73
C ALA A 43 -3.67 13.19 -8.98
N ILE A 44 -3.47 12.89 -7.69
CA ILE A 44 -2.51 13.56 -6.83
C ILE A 44 -1.22 12.76 -6.86
N TYR A 45 -0.14 13.44 -7.26
CA TYR A 45 1.15 12.80 -7.41
C TYR A 45 1.77 12.42 -6.06
N LEU A 46 2.42 11.26 -6.08
CA LEU A 46 3.21 10.76 -4.97
C LEU A 46 4.57 11.48 -4.93
N ASP A 47 4.88 12.13 -3.81
CA ASP A 47 6.18 12.79 -3.61
C ASP A 47 7.17 11.95 -2.82
N GLY A 48 6.70 10.90 -2.15
CA GLY A 48 7.54 10.08 -1.31
C GLY A 48 6.92 8.72 -1.05
N LEU A 49 7.76 7.69 -1.12
CA LEU A 49 7.42 6.31 -0.78
C LEU A 49 8.50 5.79 0.15
N MET A 50 8.11 5.24 1.29
CA MET A 50 8.96 4.51 2.19
C MET A 50 8.44 3.09 2.31
N LEU A 51 9.36 2.12 2.24
CA LEU A 51 9.10 0.71 2.41
C LEU A 51 9.89 0.22 3.61
N ALA A 52 9.20 -0.40 4.55
CA ALA A 52 9.80 -1.01 5.72
C ALA A 52 9.35 -2.47 5.78
N PRO A 53 10.15 -3.41 5.24
CA PRO A 53 9.92 -4.83 5.43
C PRO A 53 10.16 -5.20 6.90
N GLU A 54 9.27 -6.01 7.46
CA GLU A 54 9.35 -6.54 8.81
C GLU A 54 9.66 -8.03 8.74
N LEU A 55 10.68 -8.44 9.50
CA LEU A 55 11.13 -9.83 9.54
C LEU A 55 10.22 -10.65 10.45
N ASP A 56 10.00 -11.90 10.09
CA ASP A 56 9.40 -12.87 11.00
C ASP A 56 10.35 -13.16 12.17
N HIS A 57 9.98 -12.70 13.37
CA HIS A 57 10.77 -12.90 14.58
C HIS A 57 10.72 -14.35 15.12
N GLU A 58 9.77 -15.17 14.65
CA GLU A 58 9.60 -16.55 15.10
C GLU A 58 10.33 -17.56 14.20
N SER A 59 10.84 -17.11 13.04
CA SER A 59 11.54 -17.97 12.09
C SER A 59 13.06 -17.77 12.19
N SER A 60 13.82 -18.87 12.12
CA SER A 60 15.29 -18.83 12.09
C SER A 60 15.87 -18.29 10.77
N LYS A 61 15.00 -18.01 9.79
CA LYS A 61 15.33 -17.45 8.49
C LYS A 61 14.96 -15.96 8.51
N GLU A 62 15.76 -15.10 7.89
CA GLU A 62 15.47 -13.67 7.74
C GLU A 62 14.37 -13.43 6.68
N ASN A 63 13.21 -14.02 6.91
CA ASN A 63 12.05 -13.96 6.02
C ASN A 63 11.22 -12.73 6.33
N ILE A 64 10.72 -12.07 5.29
CA ILE A 64 9.81 -10.94 5.42
C ILE A 64 8.39 -11.49 5.66
N SER A 65 7.80 -11.09 6.79
CA SER A 65 6.41 -11.45 7.14
C SER A 65 5.42 -10.35 6.76
N GLN A 66 5.85 -9.08 6.83
CA GLN A 66 5.00 -7.93 6.54
C GLN A 66 5.78 -6.85 5.79
N LEU A 67 5.06 -6.05 5.00
CA LEU A 67 5.62 -4.88 4.33
C LEU A 67 4.82 -3.65 4.73
N ILE A 68 5.44 -2.75 5.49
CA ILE A 68 4.86 -1.46 5.81
C ILE A 68 5.16 -0.49 4.67
N VAL A 69 4.10 0.09 4.10
CA VAL A 69 4.17 1.06 3.00
C VAL A 69 3.69 2.41 3.50
N ILE A 70 4.56 3.43 3.48
CA ILE A 70 4.20 4.80 3.79
C ILE A 70 4.31 5.65 2.54
N ARG A 71 3.22 6.35 2.19
CA ARG A 71 3.16 7.26 1.04
C ARG A 71 2.94 8.70 1.49
N ARG A 72 3.61 9.64 0.83
CA ARG A 72 3.46 11.09 1.03
C ARG A 72 2.95 11.73 -0.25
N TYR A 73 1.88 12.50 -0.14
CA TYR A 73 1.29 13.27 -1.23
C TYR A 73 1.33 14.75 -0.88
N SER A 74 1.69 15.60 -1.85
CA SER A 74 1.50 17.05 -1.74
C SER A 74 0.09 17.38 -2.15
N LEU A 75 -0.66 17.88 -1.19
CA LEU A 75 -1.98 18.42 -1.41
C LEU A 75 -1.86 19.91 -1.76
N ALA A 76 -2.63 20.37 -2.74
CA ALA A 76 -2.75 21.81 -3.00
C ALA A 76 -3.50 22.51 -1.84
N GLU A 77 -3.39 23.84 -1.74
CA GLU A 77 -4.01 24.62 -0.65
C GLU A 77 -5.53 24.42 -0.55
N SER A 78 -6.20 24.23 -1.69
CA SER A 78 -7.55 23.70 -1.77
C SER A 78 -7.49 22.29 -2.31
N VAL A 79 -8.17 21.35 -1.64
CA VAL A 79 -8.30 19.95 -2.06
C VAL A 79 -9.78 19.69 -2.26
N GLY A 80 -10.15 19.05 -3.36
CA GLY A 80 -11.51 18.54 -3.54
C GLY A 80 -11.77 17.33 -2.65
N GLU A 81 -12.93 16.71 -2.82
CA GLU A 81 -13.21 15.41 -2.19
C GLU A 81 -12.15 14.39 -2.63
N LEU A 82 -11.40 13.85 -1.68
CA LEU A 82 -10.36 12.86 -1.95
C LEU A 82 -10.96 11.48 -2.16
N GLN A 83 -10.38 10.73 -3.09
CA GLN A 83 -10.68 9.31 -3.30
C GLN A 83 -9.39 8.51 -3.32
N PHE A 84 -9.34 7.47 -2.50
CA PHE A 84 -8.27 6.49 -2.49
C PHE A 84 -8.70 5.27 -3.33
N SER A 85 -7.80 4.73 -4.13
CA SER A 85 -8.03 3.47 -4.84
C SER A 85 -6.79 2.60 -4.93
N THR A 86 -6.99 1.28 -5.04
CA THR A 86 -5.91 0.32 -5.22
C THR A 86 -6.35 -0.89 -6.04
N ASN A 87 -5.42 -1.50 -6.79
CA ASN A 87 -5.61 -2.79 -7.44
C ASN A 87 -4.69 -3.89 -6.88
N LEU A 88 -3.99 -3.60 -5.78
CA LEU A 88 -3.03 -4.51 -5.16
C LEU A 88 -3.74 -5.50 -4.23
N PHE A 89 -4.31 -6.54 -4.82
CA PHE A 89 -4.92 -7.65 -4.10
C PHE A 89 -4.17 -8.95 -4.42
N GLY A 90 -3.95 -9.78 -3.41
CA GLY A 90 -3.43 -11.13 -3.64
C GLY A 90 -4.55 -12.10 -4.05
N GLU A 91 -4.21 -13.37 -4.16
CA GLU A 91 -5.12 -14.37 -4.73
C GLU A 91 -5.98 -15.08 -3.68
N SER A 92 -5.46 -15.25 -2.46
CA SER A 92 -6.20 -15.89 -1.37
C SER A 92 -7.34 -15.01 -0.86
N SER A 93 -8.31 -15.60 -0.17
CA SER A 93 -9.45 -14.87 0.40
C SER A 93 -9.02 -13.73 1.32
N ASP A 94 -7.97 -13.95 2.11
CA ASP A 94 -7.49 -12.98 3.10
C ASP A 94 -6.68 -11.87 2.42
N GLU A 95 -5.94 -12.19 1.35
CA GLU A 95 -5.19 -11.21 0.56
C GLU A 95 -6.06 -10.36 -0.37
N LYS A 96 -7.33 -10.74 -0.58
CA LYS A 96 -8.33 -9.94 -1.30
C LYS A 96 -9.01 -8.89 -0.42
N LEU A 97 -8.67 -8.80 0.87
CA LEU A 97 -9.22 -7.82 1.79
C LEU A 97 -8.13 -6.89 2.31
N LEU A 98 -8.20 -5.61 1.93
CA LEU A 98 -7.33 -4.58 2.48
C LEU A 98 -8.07 -3.78 3.54
N LYS A 99 -7.50 -3.69 4.75
CA LYS A 99 -7.98 -2.81 5.81
C LYS A 99 -7.12 -1.55 5.82
N ILE A 100 -7.73 -0.39 5.65
CA ILE A 100 -7.03 0.88 5.49
C ILE A 100 -7.50 1.87 6.56
N ARG A 101 -6.55 2.60 7.14
CA ARG A 101 -6.82 3.76 8.01
C ARG A 101 -6.24 5.01 7.35
N ALA A 102 -7.11 5.92 6.93
CA ALA A 102 -6.73 7.28 6.54
C ALA A 102 -6.73 8.17 7.79
N SER A 103 -5.78 9.11 7.91
CA SER A 103 -5.72 10.01 9.06
C SER A 103 -5.17 11.39 8.71
N LYS A 104 -5.70 12.43 9.37
CA LYS A 104 -5.23 13.82 9.28
C LYS A 104 -4.74 14.27 10.66
N LYS A 105 -3.44 14.10 10.91
CA LYS A 105 -2.82 14.33 12.23
C LYS A 105 -3.03 15.75 12.77
N SER A 106 -3.04 16.76 11.91
CA SER A 106 -3.25 18.16 12.33
C SER A 106 -4.63 18.42 12.94
N LYS A 107 -5.61 17.55 12.67
CA LYS A 107 -6.98 17.64 13.19
C LYS A 107 -7.37 16.45 14.09
N SER A 108 -6.44 15.51 14.36
CA SER A 108 -6.72 14.27 15.09
C SER A 108 -7.89 13.45 14.53
N LEU A 109 -8.04 13.43 13.21
CA LEU A 109 -9.12 12.72 12.51
C LEU A 109 -8.62 11.43 11.87
N SER A 110 -9.48 10.42 11.81
CA SER A 110 -9.20 9.17 11.12
C SER A 110 -10.48 8.52 10.58
N GLN A 111 -10.35 7.85 9.44
CA GLN A 111 -11.38 7.02 8.83
C GLN A 111 -10.79 5.63 8.58
N GLU A 112 -11.54 4.60 8.94
CA GLU A 112 -11.19 3.22 8.64
C GLU A 112 -12.15 2.66 7.61
N PHE A 113 -11.62 1.97 6.61
CA PHE A 113 -12.41 1.35 5.56
C PHE A 113 -11.73 0.08 5.03
N LYS A 114 -12.50 -0.67 4.24
CA LYS A 114 -12.05 -1.93 3.64
C LYS A 114 -12.20 -1.86 2.14
N LEU A 115 -11.20 -2.34 1.42
CA LEU A 115 -11.25 -2.50 -0.03
C LEU A 115 -11.16 -3.96 -0.42
N THR A 116 -11.84 -4.31 -1.49
CA THR A 116 -11.79 -5.63 -2.15
C THR A 116 -11.63 -5.44 -3.65
N PRO A 117 -11.28 -6.47 -4.43
CA PRO A 117 -11.24 -6.37 -5.89
C PRO A 117 -12.54 -5.83 -6.51
N GLU A 118 -13.69 -6.14 -5.91
CA GLU A 118 -15.01 -5.69 -6.37
C GLU A 118 -15.30 -4.24 -5.96
N ASN A 119 -14.71 -3.76 -4.87
CA ASN A 119 -14.84 -2.39 -4.38
C ASN A 119 -13.44 -1.82 -4.09
N PRO A 120 -12.67 -1.46 -5.14
CA PRO A 120 -11.25 -1.13 -5.02
C PRO A 120 -10.97 0.32 -4.63
N SER A 121 -12.01 1.09 -4.28
CA SER A 121 -11.89 2.52 -3.99
C SER A 121 -12.82 2.96 -2.87
N GLU A 122 -12.39 3.98 -2.12
CA GLU A 122 -13.19 4.62 -1.07
C GLU A 122 -12.99 6.14 -1.11
N LYS A 123 -14.06 6.88 -0.82
CA LYS A 123 -13.97 8.33 -0.64
C LYS A 123 -13.46 8.64 0.76
N LEU A 124 -12.52 9.57 0.86
CA LEU A 124 -12.06 10.06 2.15
C LEU A 124 -12.99 11.19 2.60
N GLU A 125 -13.42 11.15 3.86
CA GLU A 125 -14.30 12.16 4.41
C GLU A 125 -13.74 13.58 4.20
N GLU A 126 -14.61 14.57 3.96
CA GLU A 126 -14.21 15.98 3.78
C GLU A 126 -13.35 16.51 4.94
N THR A 127 -13.50 15.92 6.12
CA THR A 127 -12.73 16.29 7.31
C THR A 127 -11.25 15.85 7.21
N LEU A 128 -10.97 14.82 6.40
CA LEU A 128 -9.64 14.29 6.08
C LEU A 128 -9.04 14.91 4.81
N SER A 129 -9.87 15.44 3.92
CA SER A 129 -9.46 16.24 2.74
C SER A 129 -8.94 17.62 3.17
#